data_AF-A0A818RT33-F1
#
_entry.id   AF-A0A818RT33-F1
#
_cell.length_a   1.000
_cell.length_b   1.000
_cell.length_c   1.000
_cell.angle_alpha   90.00
_cell.angle_beta   90.00
_cell.angle_gamma   90.00
#
_symmetry.space_group_name_H-M   'P 1'
#
loop_
_entity.id
_entity.type
_entity.pdbx_description
1 polymer ?
#
loop_
_entity_poly.entity_id
_entity_poly.type
_entity_poly.pdbx_seq_one_letter_code
_entity_poly.pdbx_strand_id
1 'polypeptide(L)'
;MVEHEVNASNEEKEWKDIKVKLATTSIQGKVILDVGGDKFSTSVETLTREKNTFFTALFSKQWQLERDPDDESIFIDRDGKLFNYILAYLRTNKLSSDILNNDSLRELLLTEAEYFHLHGLISILTNICFPNETLLRPKHKMKLNEFYSKTNQRWELIY
;
A
#
# COMPACT_ATOMS: atom_id res chain seq x y z
N MET A 1 -23.00 -14.29 13.78
CA MET A 1 -22.82 -12.84 14.04
C MET A 1 -21.76 -12.61 15.13
N VAL A 2 -20.69 -13.42 15.18
CA VAL A 2 -19.71 -13.40 16.30
C VAL A 2 -18.26 -13.36 15.80
N GLU A 3 -17.99 -13.65 14.52
CA GLU A 3 -16.63 -13.80 14.00
C GLU A 3 -15.91 -12.46 13.75
N HIS A 4 -16.63 -11.39 13.44
CA HIS A 4 -16.03 -10.07 13.16
C HIS A 4 -15.50 -9.36 14.42
N GLU A 5 -16.13 -9.52 15.58
CA GLU A 5 -15.69 -8.85 16.83
C GLU A 5 -14.48 -9.53 17.48
N VAL A 6 -14.37 -10.85 17.34
CA VAL A 6 -13.23 -11.62 17.87
C VAL A 6 -11.95 -11.33 17.07
N ASN A 7 -12.07 -11.07 15.77
CA ASN A 7 -10.91 -10.79 14.92
C ASN A 7 -10.33 -9.38 15.20
N ALA A 8 -11.19 -8.36 15.27
CA ALA A 8 -10.77 -6.99 15.56
C ALA A 8 -10.12 -6.86 16.95
N SER A 9 -10.63 -7.59 17.96
CA SER A 9 -10.09 -7.56 19.32
C SER A 9 -8.76 -8.32 19.47
N ASN A 10 -8.50 -9.34 18.65
CA ASN A 10 -7.19 -9.99 18.57
C ASN A 10 -6.17 -9.10 17.85
N GLU A 11 -6.55 -8.48 16.73
CA GLU A 11 -5.67 -7.54 16.01
C GLU A 11 -5.27 -6.38 16.93
N GLU A 12 -6.20 -5.77 17.66
CA GLU A 12 -5.92 -4.66 18.59
C GLU A 12 -4.91 -5.04 19.68
N LYS A 13 -4.96 -6.28 20.18
CA LYS A 13 -4.03 -6.80 21.18
C LYS A 13 -2.66 -7.06 20.55
N GLU A 14 -2.61 -7.70 19.39
CA GLU A 14 -1.38 -7.89 18.63
C GLU A 14 -0.70 -6.54 18.34
N TRP A 15 -1.47 -5.52 17.95
CA TRP A 15 -0.93 -4.18 17.71
C TRP A 15 -0.34 -3.52 18.95
N LYS A 16 -0.93 -3.75 20.13
CA LYS A 16 -0.38 -3.26 21.40
C LYS A 16 0.90 -3.99 21.76
N ASP A 17 0.93 -5.31 21.60
CA ASP A 17 2.12 -6.13 21.89
C ASP A 17 3.26 -5.82 20.92
N ILE A 18 2.96 -5.59 19.63
CA ILE A 18 3.93 -5.12 18.63
C ILE A 18 4.49 -3.75 19.03
N LYS A 19 3.64 -2.79 19.41
CA LYS A 19 4.12 -1.47 19.87
C LYS A 19 5.01 -1.57 21.10
N VAL A 20 4.67 -2.43 22.06
CA VAL A 20 5.49 -2.67 23.24
C VAL A 20 6.82 -3.34 22.85
N LYS A 21 6.81 -4.36 21.99
CA LYS A 21 8.02 -5.06 21.54
C LYS A 21 8.95 -4.19 20.69
N LEU A 22 8.38 -3.27 19.89
CA LEU A 22 9.09 -2.24 19.13
C LEU A 22 9.65 -1.12 20.01
N ALA A 23 9.06 -0.86 21.17
CA ALA A 23 9.61 0.07 22.16
C ALA A 23 10.74 -0.57 22.98
N THR A 24 10.68 -1.89 23.21
CA THR A 24 11.66 -2.64 24.01
C THR A 24 12.89 -3.08 23.20
N THR A 25 12.72 -3.38 21.92
CA THR A 25 13.83 -3.45 20.96
C THR A 25 14.19 -2.01 20.60
N SER A 26 15.46 -1.62 20.52
CA SER A 26 15.86 -0.22 20.20
C SER A 26 15.52 0.22 18.76
N ILE A 27 14.26 0.07 18.33
CA ILE A 27 13.70 0.56 17.06
C ILE A 27 12.64 1.64 17.35
N GLN A 28 12.81 2.41 18.43
CA GLN A 28 12.39 3.81 18.45
C GLN A 28 13.43 4.59 17.63
N GLY A 29 13.27 4.62 16.30
CA GLY A 29 14.30 5.28 15.53
C GLY A 29 14.19 5.20 14.02
N LYS A 30 15.13 5.92 13.43
CA LYS A 30 15.47 5.93 12.02
C LYS A 30 15.84 4.50 11.58
N VAL A 31 15.23 4.05 10.49
CA VAL A 31 15.52 2.80 9.79
C VAL A 31 16.16 3.16 8.45
N ILE A 32 17.08 2.31 7.99
CA ILE A 32 17.67 2.40 6.66
C ILE A 32 17.17 1.22 5.84
N LEU A 33 16.64 1.50 4.64
CA LEU A 33 16.22 0.50 3.67
C LEU A 33 17.13 0.62 2.45
N ASP A 34 17.62 -0.49 1.94
CA ASP A 34 18.27 -0.57 0.63
C ASP A 34 17.26 -1.20 -0.33
N VAL A 35 16.72 -0.41 -1.25
CA VAL A 35 15.68 -0.85 -2.19
C VAL A 35 16.28 -0.93 -3.59
N GLY A 36 16.69 -2.13 -4.00
CA GLY A 36 17.33 -2.37 -5.30
C GLY A 36 18.65 -1.62 -5.51
N GLY A 37 19.36 -1.26 -4.44
CA GLY A 37 20.60 -0.48 -4.45
C GLY A 37 20.42 0.99 -4.05
N ASP A 38 19.18 1.49 -3.95
CA ASP A 38 18.90 2.85 -3.51
C ASP A 38 18.66 2.89 -1.99
N LYS A 39 19.44 3.71 -1.28
CA LYS A 39 19.33 3.82 0.19
C LYS A 39 18.32 4.87 0.62
N PHE A 40 17.37 4.45 1.44
CA PHE A 40 16.33 5.29 2.03
C PHE A 40 16.47 5.32 3.53
N SER A 41 16.26 6.50 4.10
CA SER A 41 16.14 6.62 5.55
C SER A 41 14.81 7.23 5.97
N THR A 42 14.17 6.58 6.93
CA THR A 42 12.82 6.94 7.40
C THR A 42 12.57 6.43 8.82
N SER A 43 11.44 6.77 9.43
CA SER A 43 11.07 6.22 10.74
C SER A 43 10.23 4.95 10.61
N VAL A 44 10.29 4.07 11.61
CA VAL A 44 9.34 2.95 11.74
C VAL A 44 7.90 3.46 11.68
N GLU A 45 7.61 4.57 12.37
CA GLU A 45 6.27 5.18 12.39
C GLU A 45 5.73 5.47 10.97
N THR A 46 6.59 5.96 10.08
CA THR A 46 6.22 6.21 8.67
C THR A 46 5.86 4.90 7.97
N LEU A 47 6.68 3.87 8.15
CA LEU A 47 6.49 2.57 7.50
C LEU A 47 5.29 1.80 8.07
N THR A 48 4.99 1.97 9.37
CA THR A 48 3.86 1.32 10.05
C THR A 48 2.61 2.19 10.11
N ARG A 49 2.53 3.27 9.33
CA ARG A 49 1.39 4.18 9.37
C ARG A 49 0.09 3.49 8.93
N GLU A 50 0.20 2.58 7.97
CA GLU A 50 -0.89 1.72 7.52
C GLU A 50 -0.69 0.31 8.08
N LYS A 51 -1.75 -0.25 8.67
CA LYS A 51 -1.76 -1.59 9.27
C LYS A 51 -1.90 -2.68 8.20
N ASN A 52 -1.48 -3.90 8.53
CA ASN A 52 -1.59 -5.08 7.65
C ASN A 52 -0.85 -4.94 6.31
N THR A 53 0.23 -4.17 6.29
CA THR A 53 1.11 -3.96 5.13
C THR A 53 2.37 -4.80 5.23
N PHE A 54 3.11 -4.93 4.12
CA PHE A 54 4.45 -5.53 4.08
C PHE A 54 5.36 -4.97 5.19
N PHE A 55 5.34 -3.66 5.42
CA PHE A 55 6.18 -3.04 6.43
C PHE A 55 5.75 -3.38 7.85
N THR A 56 4.44 -3.43 8.12
CA THR A 56 4.01 -3.90 9.45
C THR A 56 4.34 -5.37 9.67
N ALA A 57 4.29 -6.21 8.63
CA ALA A 57 4.80 -7.57 8.69
C ALA A 57 6.30 -7.61 9.02
N LEU A 58 7.10 -6.76 8.35
CA LEU A 58 8.54 -6.58 8.59
C LEU A 58 8.88 -6.30 10.07
N PHE A 59 8.00 -5.59 10.78
CA PHE A 59 8.20 -5.18 12.17
C PHE A 59 7.41 -5.98 13.22
N SER A 60 6.45 -6.83 12.82
CA SER A 60 5.48 -7.44 13.76
C SER A 60 5.88 -8.80 14.32
N LYS A 61 6.67 -9.59 13.59
CA LYS A 61 7.00 -10.96 13.99
C LYS A 61 8.47 -11.18 13.72
N GLN A 62 9.33 -11.25 14.74
CA GLN A 62 10.43 -12.23 14.73
C GLN A 62 11.32 -12.35 13.47
N TRP A 63 11.51 -11.31 12.67
CA TRP A 63 12.38 -11.43 11.50
C TRP A 63 13.82 -11.25 11.95
N GLN A 64 14.58 -12.35 11.88
CA GLN A 64 16.02 -12.33 11.68
C GLN A 64 16.28 -11.75 10.28
N LEU A 65 15.89 -10.50 10.05
CA LEU A 65 16.30 -9.79 8.85
C LEU A 65 17.81 -9.70 8.92
N GLU A 66 18.46 -10.34 7.96
CA GLU A 66 19.85 -10.08 7.66
C GLU A 66 19.94 -8.61 7.31
N ARG A 67 20.32 -7.83 8.31
CA ARG A 67 20.75 -6.46 8.11
C ARG A 67 22.14 -6.51 7.53
N ASP A 68 22.43 -5.55 6.68
CA ASP A 68 23.79 -5.35 6.24
C ASP A 68 24.71 -5.13 7.48
N PRO A 69 25.81 -5.88 7.61
CA PRO A 69 26.71 -5.75 8.76
C PRO A 69 27.38 -4.38 8.89
N ASP A 70 27.52 -3.64 7.78
CA ASP A 70 28.27 -2.39 7.73
C ASP A 70 27.38 -1.18 8.06
N ASP A 71 26.14 -1.14 7.58
CA ASP A 71 25.26 0.03 7.74
C ASP A 71 23.87 -0.27 8.34
N GLU A 72 23.64 -1.52 8.76
CA GLU A 72 22.38 -2.00 9.33
C GLU A 72 21.16 -1.83 8.42
N SER A 73 21.35 -1.63 7.12
CA SER A 73 20.24 -1.48 6.17
C SER A 73 19.49 -2.79 5.96
N ILE A 74 18.19 -2.65 5.69
CA ILE A 74 17.33 -3.77 5.31
C ILE A 74 17.20 -3.78 3.79
N PHE A 75 17.67 -4.86 3.16
CA PHE A 75 17.56 -5.01 1.70
C PHE A 75 16.15 -5.42 1.27
N ILE A 76 15.66 -4.77 0.21
CA ILE A 76 14.39 -5.02 -0.46
C ILE A 76 14.68 -5.09 -1.95
N ASP A 77 14.42 -6.24 -2.56
CA ASP A 77 14.66 -6.47 -3.99
C ASP A 77 13.54 -5.87 -4.87
N ARG A 78 13.39 -4.53 -4.83
CA ARG A 78 12.38 -3.76 -5.56
C ARG A 78 12.98 -2.49 -6.18
N ASP A 79 12.21 -1.79 -7.01
CA ASP A 79 12.65 -0.57 -7.68
C ASP A 79 12.68 0.64 -6.71
N GLY A 80 13.88 1.13 -6.39
CA GLY A 80 14.08 2.28 -5.52
C GLY A 80 13.52 3.61 -6.07
N LYS A 81 13.48 3.79 -7.39
CA LYS A 81 12.89 5.01 -7.99
C LYS A 81 11.39 5.05 -7.75
N LEU A 82 10.70 3.94 -7.91
CA LEU A 82 9.27 3.85 -7.60
C LEU A 82 9.03 3.94 -6.09
N PHE A 83 9.94 3.38 -5.28
CA PHE A 83 9.88 3.45 -3.83
C PHE A 83 9.87 4.89 -3.28
N ASN A 84 10.49 5.86 -3.97
CA ASN A 84 10.39 7.28 -3.59
C ASN A 84 8.93 7.75 -3.46
N TYR A 85 8.07 7.34 -4.41
CA TYR A 85 6.65 7.70 -4.39
C TYR A 85 5.89 6.94 -3.30
N ILE A 86 6.22 5.66 -3.09
CA ILE A 86 5.68 4.86 -1.99
C ILE A 86 5.98 5.53 -0.65
N LEU A 87 7.24 5.93 -0.43
CA LEU A 87 7.67 6.58 0.80
C LEU A 87 7.05 7.97 0.97
N ALA A 88 6.91 8.74 -0.11
CA ALA A 88 6.22 10.03 -0.08
C ALA A 88 4.73 9.87 0.31
N TYR A 89 4.06 8.84 -0.22
CA TYR A 89 2.70 8.48 0.18
C TYR A 89 2.64 8.11 1.66
N LEU A 90 3.54 7.25 2.15
CA LEU A 90 3.59 6.84 3.57
C LEU A 90 3.87 8.01 4.52
N ARG A 91 4.53 9.08 4.07
CA ARG A 91 4.75 10.31 4.85
C ARG A 91 3.54 11.24 4.85
N THR A 92 2.85 11.39 3.71
CA THR A 92 1.86 12.48 3.51
C THR A 92 0.40 12.03 3.37
N ASN A 93 0.20 10.75 3.07
CA ASN A 93 -1.09 10.13 2.73
C ASN A 93 -1.71 10.68 1.44
N LYS A 94 -0.88 11.21 0.54
CA LYS A 94 -1.30 11.87 -0.69
C LYS A 94 -0.39 11.46 -1.84
N LEU A 95 -0.96 11.47 -3.04
CA LEU A 95 -0.22 11.43 -4.30
C LEU A 95 -0.43 12.74 -5.05
N SER A 96 0.60 13.21 -5.76
CA SER A 96 0.49 14.37 -6.64
C SER A 96 -0.42 14.04 -7.83
N SER A 97 -1.19 15.03 -8.30
CA SER A 97 -2.00 14.93 -9.53
C SER A 97 -1.18 14.53 -10.75
N ASP A 98 0.10 14.92 -10.79
CA ASP A 98 0.99 14.60 -11.91
C ASP A 98 1.24 13.09 -12.04
N ILE A 99 1.27 12.39 -10.90
CA ILE A 99 1.40 10.93 -10.85
C ILE A 99 0.10 10.28 -11.33
N LEU A 100 -1.04 10.81 -10.86
CA LEU A 100 -2.35 10.24 -11.17
C LEU A 100 -2.70 10.37 -12.66
N ASN A 101 -2.26 11.46 -13.30
CA ASN A 101 -2.48 11.74 -14.72
C ASN A 101 -1.47 11.04 -15.65
N ASN A 102 -0.44 10.38 -15.10
CA ASN A 102 0.55 9.64 -15.88
C ASN A 102 0.21 8.15 -15.82
N ASP A 103 -0.48 7.65 -16.86
CA ASP A 103 -0.96 6.26 -16.92
C ASP A 103 0.15 5.23 -16.71
N SER A 104 1.29 5.40 -17.37
CA SER A 104 2.41 4.45 -17.27
C SER A 104 3.04 4.44 -15.88
N LEU A 105 3.27 5.62 -15.28
CA LEU A 105 3.79 5.70 -13.91
C LEU A 105 2.79 5.15 -12.90
N ARG A 106 1.48 5.39 -13.11
CA ARG A 106 0.41 4.89 -12.26
C ARG A 106 0.37 3.36 -12.27
N GLU A 107 0.47 2.72 -13.43
CA GLU A 107 0.51 1.26 -13.55
C GLU A 107 1.74 0.66 -12.84
N LEU A 108 2.93 1.24 -13.03
CA LEU A 108 4.13 0.81 -12.34
C LEU A 108 4.01 0.96 -10.81
N LEU A 109 3.46 2.08 -10.34
CA LEU A 109 3.21 2.31 -8.92
C LEU A 109 2.14 1.39 -8.34
N LEU A 110 1.15 0.98 -9.14
CA LEU A 110 0.15 0.02 -8.71
C LEU A 110 0.80 -1.33 -8.42
N THR A 111 1.71 -1.80 -9.28
CA THR A 111 2.48 -3.03 -9.05
C THR A 111 3.31 -2.96 -7.76
N GLU A 112 3.94 -1.83 -7.47
CA GLU A 112 4.66 -1.66 -6.19
C GLU A 112 3.71 -1.57 -4.99
N ALA A 113 2.58 -0.87 -5.12
CA ALA A 113 1.59 -0.75 -4.06
C ALA A 113 0.98 -2.11 -3.68
N GLU A 114 0.74 -2.97 -4.68
CA GLU A 114 0.31 -4.36 -4.50
C GLU A 114 1.38 -5.19 -3.79
N TYR A 115 2.65 -5.09 -4.22
CA TYR A 115 3.76 -5.78 -3.55
C TYR A 115 3.87 -5.40 -2.07
N PHE A 116 3.82 -4.11 -1.74
CA PHE A 116 3.89 -3.63 -0.36
C PHE A 116 2.57 -3.76 0.42
N HIS A 117 1.51 -4.26 -0.23
CA HIS A 117 0.16 -4.41 0.35
C HIS A 117 -0.38 -3.09 0.92
N LEU A 118 -0.18 -1.98 0.20
CA LEU A 118 -0.65 -0.65 0.60
C LEU A 118 -2.06 -0.41 0.09
N HIS A 119 -3.06 -0.95 0.79
CA HIS A 119 -4.47 -0.90 0.42
C HIS A 119 -4.98 0.52 0.15
N GLY A 120 -4.59 1.50 0.98
CA GLY A 120 -4.95 2.90 0.78
C GLY A 120 -4.41 3.46 -0.54
N LEU A 121 -3.18 3.08 -0.90
CA LEU A 121 -2.55 3.51 -2.14
C LEU A 121 -3.14 2.81 -3.36
N ILE A 122 -3.38 1.50 -3.28
CA ILE A 122 -4.06 0.72 -4.31
C ILE A 122 -5.43 1.33 -4.60
N SER A 123 -6.18 1.67 -3.54
CA SER A 123 -7.47 2.36 -3.67
C SER A 123 -7.34 3.68 -4.41
N ILE A 124 -6.37 4.53 -4.07
CA ILE A 124 -6.15 5.81 -4.78
C ILE A 124 -5.81 5.58 -6.26
N LEU A 125 -4.93 4.63 -6.56
CA LEU A 125 -4.45 4.38 -7.93
C LEU A 125 -5.52 3.73 -8.83
N THR A 126 -6.45 2.96 -8.25
CA THR A 126 -7.53 2.26 -8.96
C THR A 126 -8.84 3.07 -9.02
N ASN A 127 -9.16 3.83 -7.97
CA ASN A 127 -10.38 4.67 -7.91
C ASN A 127 -10.28 5.97 -8.71
N ILE A 128 -9.22 6.15 -9.51
CA ILE A 128 -9.20 7.17 -10.57
C ILE A 128 -10.03 6.72 -11.79
N CYS A 129 -10.71 5.57 -11.69
CA CYS A 129 -11.89 5.29 -12.51
C CYS A 129 -13.02 6.29 -12.13
N PHE A 130 -12.87 7.53 -12.62
CA PHE A 130 -13.76 8.68 -12.56
C PHE A 130 -14.26 9.06 -11.15
N PRO A 131 -13.48 9.84 -10.38
CA PRO A 131 -14.07 10.63 -9.31
C PRO A 131 -14.96 11.69 -9.97
N ASN A 132 -16.27 11.40 -9.98
CA ASN A 132 -17.39 12.14 -10.56
C ASN A 132 -17.80 11.72 -11.98
N GLU A 133 -18.95 11.05 -12.05
CA GLU A 133 -19.77 10.92 -13.24
C GLU A 133 -20.07 12.29 -13.86
N THR A 134 -19.41 12.66 -14.95
CA THR A 134 -20.01 13.54 -15.99
C THR A 134 -19.37 13.47 -17.38
N LEU A 135 -18.38 12.62 -17.63
CA LEU A 135 -17.61 12.66 -18.89
C LEU A 135 -17.78 11.44 -19.83
N LEU A 136 -18.73 10.55 -19.57
CA LEU A 136 -19.13 9.56 -20.58
C LEU A 136 -20.12 10.20 -21.56
N ARG A 137 -19.58 10.70 -22.68
CA ARG A 137 -20.39 11.10 -23.84
C ARG A 137 -21.27 9.91 -24.26
N PRO A 138 -22.49 10.11 -24.80
CA PRO A 138 -23.42 9.04 -25.17
C PRO A 138 -22.78 7.91 -26.01
N LYS A 139 -21.84 8.26 -26.89
CA LYS A 139 -21.08 7.30 -27.71
C LYS A 139 -20.22 6.30 -26.92
N HIS A 140 -19.72 6.67 -25.73
CA HIS A 140 -18.95 5.77 -24.88
C HIS A 140 -19.87 4.86 -24.04
N LYS A 141 -21.06 5.33 -23.66
CA LYS A 141 -22.11 4.51 -23.02
C LYS A 141 -22.62 3.40 -23.96
N MET A 142 -22.75 3.68 -25.26
CA MET A 142 -23.13 2.67 -26.25
C MET A 142 -22.09 1.55 -26.41
N LYS A 143 -20.79 1.87 -26.42
CA LYS A 143 -19.74 0.84 -26.47
C LYS A 143 -19.68 -0.01 -25.19
N LEU A 144 -19.92 0.60 -24.02
CA LEU A 144 -20.07 -0.16 -22.78
C LEU A 144 -21.28 -1.09 -22.86
N ASN A 145 -22.47 -0.60 -23.24
CA ASN A 145 -23.66 -1.46 -23.35
C ASN A 145 -23.49 -2.59 -24.38
N GLU A 146 -22.78 -2.35 -25.49
CA GLU A 146 -22.45 -3.40 -26.45
C GLU A 146 -21.46 -4.43 -25.89
N PHE A 147 -20.54 -4.00 -25.03
CA PHE A 147 -19.59 -4.86 -24.33
C PHE A 147 -20.27 -5.71 -23.24
N TYR A 148 -21.09 -5.09 -22.39
CA TYR A 148 -21.80 -5.76 -21.29
C TYR A 148 -22.98 -6.63 -21.75
N SER A 149 -23.64 -6.31 -22.88
CA SER A 149 -24.69 -7.18 -23.45
C SER A 149 -24.16 -8.48 -24.06
N LYS A 150 -22.86 -8.55 -24.36
CA LYS A 150 -22.20 -9.78 -24.87
C LYS A 150 -21.76 -10.72 -23.74
N THR A 151 -21.64 -10.24 -22.51
CA THR A 151 -21.27 -11.06 -21.36
C THR A 151 -22.46 -11.21 -20.43
N ASN A 152 -23.10 -12.37 -20.48
CA ASN A 152 -24.24 -12.75 -19.64
C ASN A 152 -23.79 -12.94 -18.17
N GLN A 153 -23.35 -11.86 -17.50
CA GLN A 153 -22.94 -11.89 -16.10
C GLN A 153 -23.91 -11.09 -15.25
N ARG A 154 -24.71 -11.87 -14.52
CA ARG A 154 -25.66 -11.47 -13.49
C ARG A 154 -24.86 -11.03 -12.26
N TRP A 155 -24.83 -9.73 -12.00
CA TRP A 155 -24.42 -9.20 -10.70
C TRP A 155 -25.49 -8.23 -10.23
N GLU A 156 -26.21 -8.62 -9.18
CA GLU A 156 -27.17 -7.76 -8.49
C GLU A 156 -26.40 -6.76 -7.64
N LEU A 157 -26.67 -5.47 -7.86
CA LEU A 157 -26.18 -4.38 -7.01
C LEU A 157 -26.90 -4.48 -5.66
N ILE A 158 -26.16 -4.83 -4.62
CA ILE A 158 -26.64 -4.71 -3.24
C ILE A 158 -26.36 -3.27 -2.82
N TYR A 159 -27.43 -2.50 -2.62
CA TYR A 159 -27.39 -1.17 -1.99
C TYR A 159 -27.04 -1.29 -0.51
#